data_AF-A0A1G1WB29-F1
#
_entry.id   AF-A0A1G1WB29-F1
#
_cell.length_a   1.000
_cell.length_b   1.000
_cell.length_c   1.000
_cell.angle_alpha   90.00
_cell.angle_beta   90.00
_cell.angle_gamma   90.00
#
_symmetry.space_group_name_H-M   'P 1'
#
loop_
_entity.id
_entity.type
_entity.pdbx_description
1 polymer ?
#
loop_
_entity_poly.entity_id
_entity_poly.type
_entity_poly.pdbx_seq_one_letter_code
_entity_poly.pdbx_strand_id
1 'polypeptide(L)' 'MVLTVFLSLIFISIRIEDLFWKVSLIFAAATFYFGFGLSHHHEEKNLRITTIFEYLGLAALILLAFITLLR' A
#
# COMPACT_ATOMS: atom_id res chain seq x y z
N MET A 1 -0.70 -8.58 -11.02
CA MET A 1 -1.00 -8.99 -9.63
C MET A 1 -1.06 -7.81 -8.67
N VAL A 2 -0.06 -6.92 -8.63
CA VAL A 2 -0.08 -5.76 -7.71
C VAL A 2 -1.27 -4.82 -7.95
N LEU A 3 -1.57 -4.50 -9.22
CA LEU A 3 -2.68 -3.62 -9.58
C LEU A 3 -4.05 -4.18 -9.14
N THR A 4 -4.27 -5.49 -9.26
CA THR A 4 -5.52 -6.13 -8.82
C THR A 4 -5.66 -6.10 -7.31
N VAL A 5 -4.60 -6.39 -6.56
CA VAL A 5 -4.59 -6.27 -5.08
C VAL A 5 -4.89 -4.83 -4.67
N PHE A 6 -4.32 -3.85 -5.38
CA PHE A 6 -4.55 -2.44 -5.11
C PHE A 6 -6.01 -2.01 -5.34
N LEU A 7 -6.61 -2.39 -6.49
CA LEU A 7 -8.01 -2.12 -6.79
C LEU A 7 -8.97 -2.82 -5.82
N SER A 8 -8.65 -4.04 -5.38
CA SER A 8 -9.44 -4.76 -4.38
C SER A 8 -9.38 -4.06 -3.01
N LEU A 9 -8.21 -3.58 -2.59
CA LEU A 9 -8.07 -2.79 -1.36
C LEU A 9 -8.88 -1.50 -1.43
N ILE A 10 -8.88 -0.83 -2.59
CA ILE A 10 -9.71 0.35 -2.80
C ILE A 10 -11.19 0.04 -2.61
N PHE A 11 -11.67 -1.02 -3.26
CA PHE A 11 -13.06 -1.43 -3.17
C PHE A 11 -13.47 -1.79 -1.73
N ILE A 12 -12.64 -2.57 -1.02
CA ILE A 12 -12.90 -2.94 0.38
C ILE A 12 -12.93 -1.70 1.27
N SER A 13 -11.98 -0.78 1.10
CA SER A 13 -11.94 0.46 1.88
C SER A 13 -13.20 1.32 1.71
N ILE A 14 -13.78 1.39 0.51
CA ILE A 14 -15.02 2.14 0.26
C ILE A 14 -16.20 1.50 1.00
N ARG A 15 -16.19 0.18 1.23
CA ARG A 15 -17.25 -0.54 1.94
C ARG A 15 -17.15 -0.44 3.46
N ILE A 16 -16.01 -0.04 3.99
CA ILE A 16 -15.83 0.13 5.44
C ILE A 16 -16.33 1.52 5.83
N GLU A 17 -17.37 1.58 6.65
CA GLU A 17 -17.87 2.86 7.17
C GLU A 17 -17.07 3.33 8.39
N ASP A 18 -16.59 2.39 9.21
CA ASP A 18 -15.82 2.67 10.41
C ASP A 18 -14.41 3.18 10.09
N LEU A 19 -14.11 4.39 10.57
CA LEU A 19 -12.84 5.08 10.38
C LEU A 19 -11.64 4.26 10.88
N PHE A 20 -11.78 3.61 12.04
CA PHE A 20 -10.71 2.86 12.68
C PHE A 20 -10.32 1.62 11.86
N TRP A 21 -11.33 0.88 11.39
CA TRP A 21 -11.11 -0.29 10.54
C TRP A 21 -10.54 0.09 9.18
N LYS A 22 -10.96 1.22 8.62
CA LYS A 22 -10.45 1.74 7.36
C LYS A 22 -8.96 2.11 7.47
N VAL A 23 -8.58 2.83 8.52
CA VAL A 23 -7.17 3.19 8.79
C VAL A 23 -6.31 1.95 9.05
N SER A 24 -6.82 0.99 9.82
CA SER A 24 -6.10 -0.27 10.11
C SER A 24 -5.86 -1.10 8.84
N LEU A 25 -6.84 -1.18 7.95
CA LEU A 25 -6.71 -1.85 6.64
C LEU A 25 -5.64 -1.18 5.77
N ILE A 26 -5.65 0.16 5.71
CA ILE A 26 -4.68 0.94 4.93
C ILE A 26 -3.27 0.73 5.47
N PHE A 27 -3.10 0.78 6.79
CA PHE A 27 -1.81 0.57 7.43
C PHE A 27 -1.28 -0.84 7.16
N ALA A 28 -2.12 -1.86 7.35
CA ALA A 28 -1.78 -3.26 7.08
C ALA A 28 -1.37 -3.47 5.61
N ALA A 29 -2.10 -2.88 4.66
CA ALA A 29 -1.79 -2.96 3.24
C ALA A 29 -0.46 -2.29 2.88
N ALA A 30 -0.19 -1.10 3.43
CA ALA A 30 1.06 -0.39 3.21
C ALA A 30 2.26 -1.16 3.78
N THR A 31 2.14 -1.71 5.00
CA THR A 31 3.18 -2.54 5.61
C THR A 31 3.42 -3.82 4.81
N PHE A 32 2.35 -4.49 4.37
CA PHE A 32 2.46 -5.71 3.57
C PHE A 32 3.12 -5.45 2.21
N TYR A 33 2.75 -4.38 1.53
CA TYR A 33 3.32 -4.03 0.23
C TYR A 33 4.81 -3.66 0.35
N PHE A 34 5.16 -2.89 1.38
CA PHE A 34 6.55 -2.55 1.67
C PHE A 34 7.39 -3.79 2.00
N GLY A 35 6.87 -4.67 2.86
CA GLY A 35 7.52 -5.94 3.21
C GLY A 35 7.67 -6.88 2.01
N PHE A 36 6.64 -6.97 1.16
CA PHE A 36 6.67 -7.77 -0.05
C PHE A 36 7.72 -7.23 -1.04
N GLY A 37 7.72 -5.92 -1.32
CA GLY A 37 8.69 -5.27 -2.20
C GLY A 37 10.14 -5.40 -1.71
N LEU A 38 10.35 -5.33 -0.39
CA LEU A 38 11.66 -5.64 0.21
C LEU A 38 12.03 -7.11 0.02
N SER A 39 11.12 -8.06 0.28
CA SER A 39 11.44 -9.50 0.17
C SER A 39 11.72 -9.93 -1.27
N HIS A 40 10.92 -9.48 -2.23
CA HIS A 40 11.07 -9.84 -3.64
C HIS A 40 12.38 -9.32 -4.23
N HIS A 41 12.75 -8.08 -3.93
CA HIS A 41 14.02 -7.55 -4.45
C HIS A 41 15.24 -7.91 -3.60
N HIS A 42 15.06 -8.40 -2.36
CA HIS A 42 16.16 -9.02 -1.61
C HIS A 42 16.61 -10.32 -2.29
N GLU A 43 15.67 -11.10 -2.84
CA GLU A 43 15.98 -12.27 -3.67
C GLU A 43 16.68 -11.89 -5.00
N GLU A 44 16.39 -10.70 -5.56
CA GLU A 44 17.02 -10.20 -6.80
C GLU A 44 18.38 -9.50 -6.61
N LYS A 45 18.95 -9.46 -5.39
CA LYS A 45 20.29 -8.92 -5.06
C LYS A 45 20.59 -7.46 -5.43
N ASN A 46 19.66 -6.70 -6.00
CA ASN A 46 19.86 -5.31 -6.44
C ASN A 46 18.70 -4.41 -6.01
N LEU A 47 18.44 -4.32 -4.70
CA LEU A 47 17.61 -3.27 -4.13
C LEU A 47 18.33 -1.92 -4.28
N ARG A 48 18.06 -1.22 -5.39
CA ARG A 48 18.49 0.17 -5.52
C ARG A 48 17.64 1.03 -4.60
N ILE A 49 18.29 2.00 -3.94
CA ILE A 49 17.63 2.99 -3.07
C ILE A 49 16.46 3.66 -3.79
N THR A 50 16.59 3.92 -5.10
CA THR A 50 15.51 4.46 -5.94
C THR A 50 14.25 3.62 -5.92
N THR A 51 14.37 2.29 -5.98
CA THR A 51 13.23 1.37 -5.96
C THR A 51 12.54 1.38 -4.59
N ILE A 52 13.30 1.53 -3.50
CA ILE A 52 12.74 1.70 -2.16
C ILE A 52 11.91 2.99 -2.07
N PHE A 53 12.41 4.09 -2.63
CA PHE A 53 11.66 5.36 -2.69
C PHE A 53 10.43 5.29 -3.60
N GLU A 54 10.47 4.51 -4.69
CA GLU A 54 9.29 4.26 -5.52
C GLU A 54 8.20 3.49 -4.74
N TYR A 55 8.56 2.45 -3.99
CA TYR A 55 7.62 1.73 -3.13
C TYR A 55 7.07 2.62 -2.01
N LEU A 56 7.93 3.43 -1.39
CA LEU A 56 7.54 4.37 -0.34
C LEU A 56 6.61 5.47 -0.90
N GLY A 57 6.92 5.99 -2.08
CA GLY A 57 6.15 7.02 -2.76
C GLY A 57 4.78 6.51 -3.23
N LEU A 58 4.72 5.29 -3.77
CA LEU A 58 3.46 4.61 -4.07
C LEU A 58 2.65 4.38 -2.80
N ALA A 59 3.26 3.83 -1.74
CA ALA A 59 2.56 3.63 -0.46
C ALA A 59 2.02 4.95 0.12
N ALA A 60 2.76 6.05 -0.02
CA ALA A 60 2.34 7.38 0.40
C ALA A 60 1.19 7.95 -0.47
N LEU A 61 1.23 7.76 -1.79
CA LEU A 61 0.15 8.15 -2.71
C LEU A 61 -1.14 7.35 -2.43
N ILE A 62 -1.00 6.07 -2.09
CA ILE A 62 -2.10 5.21 -1.66
C ILE A 62 -2.72 5.77 -0.38
N LEU A 63 -1.90 6.01 0.64
CA LEU A 63 -2.33 6.64 1.89
C LEU A 63 -3.02 7.98 1.67
N LEU A 64 -2.46 8.83 0.79
CA LEU A 64 -2.99 10.15 0.48
C LEU A 64 -4.35 10.07 -0.21
N ALA A 65 -4.48 9.25 -1.27
CA ALA A 65 -5.73 9.05 -2.01
C ALA A 65 -6.84 8.49 -1.12
N PHE A 66 -6.49 7.64 -0.16
CA PHE A 66 -7.42 7.09 0.80
C PHE A 66 -7.85 8.07 1.89
N ILE A 67 -6.92 8.90 2.38
CA ILE A 67 -7.23 9.99 3.32
C ILE A 67 -8.17 11.02 2.67
N THR A 68 -8.00 11.35 1.39
CA THR A 68 -8.96 12.21 0.68
C THR A 68 -10.33 11.56 0.47
N LEU A 69 -10.40 10.22 0.40
CA LEU A 69 -11.63 9.42 0.33
C LEU A 69 -12.29 9.16 1.71
N LEU A 70 -11.59 9.50 2.79
CA LEU A 70 -12.05 9.41 4.17
C LEU A 70 -12.91 10.61 4.61
N ARG A 71 -13.09 11.59 3.72
CA ARG A 71 -13.97 12.75 3.87
C ARG A 71 -15.41 12.40 3.51
#